data_AF-J3IS45-F1
#
_entry.id   AF-J3IS45-F1
#
_cell.length_a   1.000
_cell.length_b   1.000
_cell.length_c   1.000
_cell.angle_alpha   90.00
_cell.angle_beta   90.00
_cell.angle_gamma   90.00
#
_symmetry.space_group_name_H-M   'P 1'
#
loop_
_entity.id
_entity.type
_entity.pdbx_description
1 polymer ?
#
loop_
_entity_poly.entity_id
_entity_poly.type
_entity_poly.pdbx_seq_one_letter_code
_entity_poly.pdbx_strand_id
1 'polypeptide(L)' 'MTALRVIPEVAERCLNHTEENKVKRIYQRHSYTAEMTAAWNLLGEHLETLTNPSVVGAYAELTHVLTQN' A
#
# COMPACT_ATOMS: atom_id res chain seq x y z
N MET A 1 6.23 -1.89 -0.06
CA MET A 1 5.29 -0.87 0.46
C MET A 1 5.75 0.56 0.16
N THR A 2 7.03 0.92 0.32
CA THR A 2 7.53 2.29 0.02
C THR A 2 7.33 2.73 -1.44
N ALA A 3 7.45 1.80 -2.40
CA ALA A 3 7.13 2.06 -3.82
C ALA A 3 5.64 2.40 -4.06
N LEU A 4 4.75 1.97 -3.15
CA LEU A 4 3.33 2.31 -3.14
C LEU A 4 3.03 3.58 -2.31
N ARG A 5 4.06 4.41 -2.03
CA ARG A 5 3.95 5.64 -1.22
C ARG A 5 3.48 5.44 0.22
N VAL A 6 3.62 4.23 0.77
CA VAL A 6 3.43 3.97 2.20
C VAL A 6 4.59 4.59 2.99
N ILE A 7 4.27 5.22 4.13
CA ILE A 7 5.25 5.86 5.02
C ILE A 7 6.29 4.81 5.48
N PRO A 8 7.60 5.12 5.46
CA PRO A 8 8.64 4.17 5.87
C PRO A 8 8.43 3.58 7.26
N GLU A 9 8.04 4.40 8.25
CA GLU A 9 7.79 3.93 9.62
C GLU A 9 6.65 2.89 9.70
N VAL A 10 5.64 3.00 8.84
CA VAL A 10 4.55 2.02 8.75
C VAL A 10 5.04 0.76 8.03
N ALA A 11 5.84 0.92 6.97
CA ALA A 11 6.42 -0.20 6.23
C ALA A 11 7.35 -1.06 7.10
N GLU A 12 8.23 -0.45 7.91
CA GLU A 12 9.09 -1.16 8.87
C GLU A 12 8.26 -1.94 9.91
N ARG A 13 7.17 -1.35 10.41
CA ARG A 13 6.24 -2.02 11.33
C ARG A 13 5.49 -3.16 10.66
N CYS A 14 5.07 -3.02 9.41
CA CYS A 14 4.47 -4.10 8.61
C CYS A 14 5.44 -5.26 8.37
N LEU A 15 6.76 -4.99 8.32
CA LEU A 15 7.82 -5.99 8.22
C LEU A 15 8.17 -6.63 9.58
N ASN A 16 7.42 -6.31 10.64
CA ASN A 16 7.67 -6.75 12.01
C ASN A 16 9.10 -6.42 12.49
N HIS A 17 9.68 -5.33 11.99
CA HIS A 17 10.99 -4.88 12.43
C HIS A 17 10.89 -4.41 13.89
N THR A 18 11.69 -5.00 14.76
CA THR A 18 11.76 -4.62 16.18
C THR A 18 12.37 -3.22 16.31
N GLU A 19 11.62 -2.28 16.89
CA GLU A 19 12.10 -0.92 17.18
C GLU A 19 13.26 -0.96 18.19
N GLU A 20 14.50 -0.77 17.72
CA GLU A 20 15.71 -0.79 18.57
C GLU A 20 15.79 0.43 19.52
N ASN A 21 15.14 1.53 19.16
CA ASN A 21 15.27 2.79 19.89
C ASN A 21 14.36 2.83 21.13
N LYS A 22 14.94 2.56 22.31
CA LYS A 22 14.24 2.50 23.60
C LYS A 22 13.46 3.78 23.93
N VAL A 23 13.90 4.95 23.45
CA VAL A 23 13.23 6.25 23.70
C VAL A 23 11.92 6.35 22.92
N LYS A 24 11.91 5.95 21.64
CA LYS A 24 10.68 5.91 20.82
C LYS A 24 9.64 4.96 21.41
N ARG A 25 10.06 3.78 21.90
CA ARG A 25 9.15 2.85 22.55
C ARG A 25 8.45 3.42 23.80
N ILE A 26 9.15 4.26 24.58
CA ILE A 26 8.61 4.81 25.83
C ILE A 26 7.68 5.99 25.58
N TYR A 27 7.98 6.86 24.60
CA TYR A 27 7.26 8.12 24.39
C TYR A 27 6.35 8.14 23.16
N GLN A 28 6.63 7.36 22.11
CA GLN A 28 5.86 7.35 20.88
C GLN A 28 4.76 6.28 20.96
N ARG A 29 3.71 6.58 21.72
CA ARG A 29 2.52 5.72 21.93
C ARG A 29 1.51 5.77 20.78
N HIS A 30 1.81 6.45 19.69
CA HIS A 30 0.90 6.50 18.55
C HIS A 30 0.78 5.09 17.94
N SER A 31 -0.43 4.55 17.94
CA SER A 31 -0.72 3.25 17.35
C SER A 31 -0.90 3.42 15.86
N TYR A 32 0.07 2.98 15.07
CA TYR A 32 0.02 3.01 13.60
C TYR A 32 -0.90 1.92 13.00
N THR A 33 -1.81 1.36 13.79
CA THR A 33 -2.63 0.20 13.38
C THR A 33 -3.54 0.53 12.21
N ALA A 34 -4.10 1.75 12.16
CA ALA A 34 -4.97 2.17 11.06
C ALA A 34 -4.18 2.32 9.75
N GLU A 35 -2.98 2.90 9.84
CA GLU A 35 -2.06 3.11 8.73
C GLU A 35 -1.51 1.78 8.20
N MET A 36 -1.23 0.82 9.10
CA MET A 36 -0.82 -0.53 8.72
C MET A 36 -1.95 -1.25 7.97
N THR A 37 -3.21 -1.15 8.44
CA THR A 37 -4.36 -1.72 7.72
C THR A 37 -4.51 -1.09 6.34
N ALA A 38 -4.40 0.23 6.23
CA ALA A 38 -4.46 0.92 4.94
C ALA A 38 -3.34 0.47 3.99
N ALA A 39 -2.11 0.28 4.50
CA ALA A 39 -0.99 -0.20 3.72
C ALA A 39 -1.21 -1.64 3.18
N TRP A 40 -1.81 -2.52 3.99
CA TRP A 40 -2.16 -3.87 3.55
C TRP A 40 -3.26 -3.89 2.49
N ASN A 41 -4.29 -3.06 2.64
CA ASN A 41 -5.33 -2.93 1.62
C ASN A 41 -4.76 -2.44 0.29
N LEU A 42 -3.91 -1.41 0.32
CA LEU A 42 -3.25 -0.87 -0.87
C LEU A 42 -2.37 -1.92 -1.57
N LEU A 43 -1.69 -2.76 -0.79
CA LEU A 43 -0.91 -3.87 -1.34
C LEU A 43 -1.84 -4.90 -2.02
N GLY A 44 -2.96 -5.23 -1.40
CA GLY A 44 -3.97 -6.14 -1.96
C GLY A 44 -4.52 -5.65 -3.29
N GLU A 45 -4.94 -4.38 -3.37
CA GLU A 45 -5.44 -3.75 -4.60
C GLU A 45 -4.40 -3.78 -5.73
N HIS A 46 -3.13 -3.51 -5.39
CA HIS A 46 -2.05 -3.55 -6.36
C HIS A 46 -1.80 -4.97 -6.87
N LEU A 47 -1.80 -5.96 -5.97
CA LEU A 47 -1.64 -7.37 -6.35
C LEU A 47 -2.82 -7.86 -7.19
N GLU A 48 -4.04 -7.46 -6.87
CA GLU A 48 -5.23 -7.79 -7.67
C GLU A 48 -5.11 -7.25 -9.09
N THR A 49 -4.65 -6.00 -9.23
CA THR A 49 -4.38 -5.40 -10.55
C THR A 49 -3.33 -6.18 -11.35
N LEU A 50 -2.29 -6.70 -10.70
CA LEU A 50 -1.21 -7.44 -11.36
C LEU A 50 -1.58 -8.89 -11.69
N THR A 51 -2.40 -9.52 -10.86
CA THR A 51 -2.71 -10.96 -10.94
C THR A 51 -4.01 -11.24 -11.65
N ASN A 52 -4.89 -10.25 -11.79
CA ASN A 52 -6.18 -10.39 -12.43
C ASN A 52 -6.21 -9.62 -13.77
N PRO A 53 -5.75 -10.23 -14.87
CA PRO A 53 -5.70 -9.58 -16.19
C PRO A 53 -7.09 -9.19 -16.73
N SER A 54 -8.16 -9.76 -16.17
CA SER A 54 -9.55 -9.42 -16.54
C SER A 54 -9.93 -7.97 -16.22
N VAL A 55 -9.31 -7.37 -15.20
CA VAL A 55 -9.52 -5.97 -14.81
C VAL A 55 -8.77 -5.01 -15.73
N VAL A 56 -7.62 -5.43 -16.27
CA VAL A 56 -6.80 -4.63 -17.20
C VAL A 56 -7.51 -4.44 -18.56
N GLY A 57 -8.30 -5.43 -19.00
CA GLY A 57 -9.10 -5.34 -20.22
C GLY A 57 -10.20 -4.26 -20.17
N ALA A 58 -10.83 -4.06 -19.01
CA ALA A 58 -11.94 -3.11 -18.85
C ALA A 58 -11.51 -1.64 -18.98
N TYR A 59 -10.29 -1.28 -18.55
CA TYR A 59 -9.75 0.07 -18.72
C TYR A 59 -9.12 0.31 -20.10
N ALA A 60 -8.67 -0.75 -20.79
CA ALA A 60 -8.15 -0.68 -22.16
C ALA A 60 -9.26 -0.35 -23.18
N GLU A 61 -10.46 -0.91 -23.00
CA GLU A 61 -11.62 -0.58 -23.85
C GLU A 61 -12.07 0.89 -23.69
N LEU A 62 -12.07 1.42 -22.46
CA LEU A 62 -12.45 2.82 -22.20
C LEU A 62 -11.43 3.84 -22.74
N THR A 63 -10.13 3.52 -22.76
CA THR A 63 -9.10 4.40 -23.30
C THR A 63 -9.05 4.38 -24.84
N HIS A 64 -9.37 3.26 -25.47
CA HIS A 64 -9.48 3.19 -26.93
C HIS A 64 -10.69 4.00 -27.47
N VAL A 65 -11.82 3.99 -26.76
CA VAL A 65 -13.01 4.76 -27.15
C VAL A 65 -12.80 6.28 -27.05
N LEU A 66 -12.03 6.77 -26.08
CA LEU A 66 -11.77 8.21 -25.92
C LEU A 66 -10.69 8.78 -26.85
N THR A 67 -9.96 7.93 -27.58
CA THR A 67 -8.91 8.35 -28.52
C THR A 67 -9.39 8.35 -29.98
N GLN A 68 -10.63 7.91 -30.25
CA GLN A 68 -11.23 7.81 -31.59
C GLN A 68 -12.31 8.86 -31.89
N ASN A 69 -12.43 9.94 -31.10
CA ASN A 69 -13.34 11.06 -31.36
C ASN A 69 -12.60 12.40 -31.33
#